data_AF-A0A2D6AJ94-F1
#
_entry.id   AF-A0A2D6AJ94-F1
#
_cell.length_a   1.000
_cell.length_b   1.000
_cell.length_c   1.000
_cell.angle_alpha   90.00
_cell.angle_beta   90.00
_cell.angle_gamma   90.00
#
_symmetry.space_group_name_H-M   'P 1'
#
loop_
_entity.id
_entity.type
_entity.pdbx_description
1 polymer ?
#
loop_
_entity_poly.entity_id
_entity_poly.type
_entity_poly.pdbx_seq_one_letter_code
_entity_poly.pdbx_strand_id
1 'polypeptide(L)'
;MPTGYTAGVQDGKITSFSDFAMQCARAMGACITMRDDPHDVEIPEKFEPSLYRKEKIVEIKAEIEEINRLSSDQIEIRAKKEYEDEVERIHSTLVETATSKARYTSMLHNVRAWTPPTSDHQGLKDFMIEQLESSLEHDCSNMERYYAKQLDELTILNAVEWRDDWLESLNKDLVYYTKEHEDEIKRTSDRTQWIEDLRESLKE
;
A
#
# COMPACT_ATOMS: atom_id res chain seq x y z
N MET A 1 -7.65 -11.67 34.89
CA MET A 1 -7.19 -12.61 33.85
C MET A 1 -5.74 -12.25 33.52
N PRO A 2 -4.80 -13.21 33.46
CA PRO A 2 -3.44 -12.91 33.05
C PRO A 2 -3.43 -12.40 31.60
N THR A 3 -2.49 -11.49 31.30
CA THR A 3 -2.23 -11.04 29.93
C THR A 3 -1.42 -12.11 29.18
N GLY A 4 -1.31 -11.99 27.86
CA GLY A 4 -0.42 -12.83 27.06
C GLY A 4 1.05 -12.82 27.55
N TYR A 5 1.50 -11.72 28.17
CA TYR A 5 2.84 -11.59 28.73
C TYR A 5 2.99 -12.20 30.13
N THR A 6 1.93 -12.23 30.94
CA THR A 6 2.02 -12.68 32.34
C THR A 6 1.52 -14.12 32.56
N ALA A 7 0.83 -14.72 31.59
CA ALA A 7 0.29 -16.07 31.70
C ALA A 7 1.40 -17.13 31.96
N GLY A 8 2.54 -17.02 31.27
CA GLY A 8 3.68 -17.92 31.45
C GLY A 8 4.29 -17.85 32.86
N VAL A 9 4.33 -16.66 33.46
CA VAL A 9 4.79 -16.46 34.85
C VAL A 9 3.79 -17.06 35.84
N GLN A 10 2.49 -16.81 35.63
CA GLN A 10 1.43 -17.33 36.49
C GLN A 10 1.40 -18.87 36.50
N ASP A 11 1.59 -19.50 35.34
CA ASP A 11 1.53 -20.95 35.16
C ASP A 11 2.87 -21.65 35.49
N GLY A 12 3.89 -20.90 35.93
CA GLY A 12 5.21 -21.42 36.26
C GLY A 12 6.06 -21.88 35.07
N LYS A 13 5.64 -21.54 33.84
CA LYS A 13 6.40 -21.83 32.60
C LYS A 13 7.60 -20.89 32.43
N ILE A 14 7.47 -19.66 32.93
CA ILE A 14 8.54 -18.65 32.92
C ILE A 14 8.95 -18.39 34.36
N THR A 15 10.17 -18.79 34.71
CA THR A 15 10.71 -18.70 36.07
C THR A 15 11.94 -17.81 36.18
N SER A 16 12.58 -17.47 35.05
CA SER A 16 13.73 -16.56 35.02
C SER A 16 13.29 -15.13 34.69
N PHE A 17 14.02 -14.15 35.26
CA PHE A 17 13.81 -12.74 34.96
C PHE A 17 14.16 -12.43 33.49
N SER A 18 15.23 -13.05 32.97
CA SER A 18 15.67 -12.86 31.58
C SER A 18 14.59 -13.29 30.58
N ASP A 19 13.98 -14.46 30.78
CA ASP A 19 12.91 -14.96 29.89
C ASP A 19 11.68 -14.02 29.92
N PHE A 20 11.31 -13.54 31.12
CA PHE A 20 10.19 -12.62 31.25
C PHE A 20 10.47 -11.26 30.59
N ALA A 21 11.69 -10.72 30.76
CA ALA A 21 12.10 -9.47 30.14
C ALA A 21 12.10 -9.57 28.61
N MET A 22 12.62 -10.68 28.05
CA MET A 22 12.62 -10.94 26.60
C MET A 22 11.20 -11.13 26.05
N GLN A 23 10.30 -11.76 26.80
CA GLN A 23 8.90 -11.87 26.42
C GLN A 23 8.22 -10.49 26.33
N CYS A 24 8.51 -9.59 27.28
CA CYS A 24 7.99 -8.22 27.26
C CYS A 24 8.62 -7.36 26.16
N ALA A 25 9.88 -7.62 25.80
CA ALA A 25 10.58 -6.92 24.72
C ALA A 25 9.87 -7.06 23.37
N ARG A 26 9.09 -8.12 23.14
CA ARG A 26 8.23 -8.28 21.94
C ARG A 26 7.21 -7.16 21.77
N ALA A 27 6.81 -6.49 22.85
CA ALA A 27 5.86 -5.37 22.81
C ALA A 27 6.53 -4.02 22.48
N MET A 28 7.86 -3.98 22.44
CA MET A 28 8.61 -2.73 22.27
C MET A 28 8.82 -2.41 20.79
N GLY A 29 8.99 -1.11 20.47
CA GLY A 29 9.17 -0.64 19.09
C GLY A 29 10.36 -1.25 18.35
N ALA A 30 11.36 -1.77 19.08
CA ALA A 30 12.48 -2.49 18.49
C ALA A 30 12.05 -3.79 17.76
N CYS A 31 10.99 -4.44 18.25
CA CYS A 31 10.44 -5.70 17.74
C CYS A 31 9.19 -5.52 16.86
N ILE A 32 8.92 -4.30 16.36
CA ILE A 32 7.68 -4.00 15.62
C ILE A 32 7.47 -4.87 14.38
N THR A 33 8.54 -5.32 13.74
CA THR A 33 8.48 -6.22 12.56
C THR A 33 7.93 -7.60 12.91
N MET A 34 7.88 -7.94 14.20
CA MET A 34 7.39 -9.21 14.72
C MET A 34 5.98 -9.09 15.33
N ARG A 35 5.25 -7.99 15.05
CA ARG A 35 3.92 -7.73 15.63
C ARG A 35 2.91 -8.82 15.25
N ASP A 36 2.97 -9.27 14.00
CA ASP A 36 2.02 -10.22 13.43
C ASP A 36 2.54 -11.67 13.53
N ASP A 37 3.77 -11.86 14.03
CA ASP A 37 4.34 -13.17 14.31
C ASP A 37 3.72 -13.79 15.58
N PRO A 38 3.62 -15.13 15.66
CA PRO A 38 3.26 -15.81 16.90
C PRO A 38 4.10 -15.34 18.11
N HIS A 39 3.47 -15.34 19.29
CA HIS A 39 4.06 -14.80 20.51
C HIS A 39 5.28 -15.59 21.00
N ASP A 40 5.39 -16.86 20.60
CA ASP A 40 6.47 -17.78 20.92
C ASP A 40 7.66 -17.72 19.95
N VAL A 41 7.59 -16.92 18.88
CA VAL A 41 8.73 -16.71 17.99
C VAL A 41 9.87 -15.99 18.74
N GLU A 42 11.08 -16.53 18.64
CA GLU A 42 12.24 -15.93 19.25
C GLU A 42 12.59 -14.59 18.58
N ILE A 43 12.99 -13.60 19.39
CA ILE A 43 13.52 -12.35 18.86
C ILE A 43 14.87 -12.68 18.17
N PRO A 44 15.07 -12.30 16.90
CA PRO A 44 16.31 -12.60 16.19
C PRO A 44 17.51 -11.93 16.85
N GLU A 45 18.71 -12.47 16.63
CA GLU A 45 19.95 -11.81 17.05
C GLU A 45 20.22 -10.52 16.28
N LYS A 46 19.77 -10.47 15.03
CA LYS A 46 19.97 -9.33 14.15
C LYS A 46 18.73 -9.09 13.30
N PHE A 47 18.34 -7.83 13.21
CA PHE A 47 17.37 -7.39 12.21
C PHE A 47 18.11 -7.02 10.93
N GLU A 48 17.60 -7.47 9.78
CA GLU A 48 18.18 -7.19 8.48
C GLU A 48 17.25 -6.29 7.66
N PRO A 49 17.79 -5.33 6.88
CA PRO A 49 17.00 -4.52 5.99
C PRO A 49 16.42 -5.38 4.86
N SER A 50 15.23 -5.03 4.39
CA SER A 50 14.63 -5.68 3.22
C SER A 50 15.47 -5.45 1.94
N LEU A 51 15.59 -6.50 1.11
CA LEU A 51 16.27 -6.42 -0.18
C LEU A 51 15.50 -5.56 -1.20
N TYR A 52 14.19 -5.43 -1.03
CA TYR A 52 13.29 -4.77 -2.00
C TYR A 52 13.79 -3.38 -2.42
N ARG A 53 14.15 -2.52 -1.46
CA ARG A 53 14.59 -1.15 -1.78
C ARG A 53 15.93 -1.13 -2.50
N LYS A 54 16.84 -2.03 -2.13
CA LYS A 54 18.14 -2.18 -2.79
C LYS A 54 17.97 -2.65 -4.24
N GLU A 55 17.09 -3.62 -4.47
CA GLU A 55 16.75 -4.12 -5.81
C GLU A 55 16.11 -3.01 -6.65
N LYS A 56 15.17 -2.24 -6.08
CA LYS A 56 14.55 -1.09 -6.75
C LYS A 56 15.56 -0.03 -7.19
N ILE A 57 16.56 0.30 -6.35
CA ILE A 57 17.63 1.24 -6.74
C ILE A 57 18.41 0.73 -7.96
N VAL A 58 18.69 -0.58 -8.03
CA VAL A 58 19.39 -1.18 -9.18
C VAL A 58 18.53 -1.13 -10.43
N GLU A 59 17.25 -1.49 -10.32
CA GLU A 59 16.28 -1.41 -11.42
C GLU A 59 16.17 0.01 -11.98
N ILE A 60 15.97 1.01 -11.12
CA ILE A 60 15.85 2.42 -11.53
C ILE A 60 17.11 2.90 -12.25
N LYS A 61 18.30 2.53 -11.75
CA LYS A 61 19.57 2.90 -12.43
C LYS A 61 19.70 2.26 -13.80
N ALA A 62 19.34 0.98 -13.93
CA ALA A 62 19.35 0.29 -15.21
C ALA A 62 18.37 0.94 -16.20
N GLU A 63 17.20 1.36 -15.72
CA GLU A 63 16.19 2.03 -16.52
C GLU A 63 16.65 3.42 -16.99
N ILE A 64 17.28 4.22 -16.10
CA ILE A 64 17.90 5.50 -16.49
C ILE A 64 18.94 5.28 -17.60
N GLU A 65 19.79 4.26 -17.48
CA GLU A 65 20.76 3.93 -18.52
C GLU A 65 20.09 3.50 -19.83
N GLU A 66 19.02 2.73 -19.77
CA GLU A 66 18.25 2.30 -20.93
C GLU A 66 17.65 3.50 -21.66
N ILE A 67 16.93 4.38 -20.97
CA ILE A 67 16.29 5.56 -21.54
C ILE A 67 17.31 6.49 -22.22
N ASN A 68 18.50 6.64 -21.62
CA ASN A 68 19.58 7.41 -22.21
C ASN A 68 20.16 6.80 -23.50
N ARG A 69 19.96 5.50 -23.74
CA ARG A 69 20.42 4.80 -24.96
C ARG A 69 19.36 4.76 -26.07
N LEU A 70 18.09 5.02 -25.77
CA LEU A 70 17.03 4.99 -26.76
C LEU A 70 17.19 6.11 -27.78
N SER A 71 16.94 5.80 -29.06
CA SER A 71 16.80 6.81 -30.11
C SER A 71 15.49 7.60 -29.96
N SER A 72 15.42 8.76 -30.61
CA SER A 72 14.17 9.54 -30.64
C SER A 72 13.00 8.73 -31.21
N ASP A 73 13.19 7.99 -32.30
CA ASP A 73 12.15 7.14 -32.89
C ASP A 73 11.64 6.07 -31.90
N GLN A 74 12.54 5.46 -31.12
CA GLN A 74 12.16 4.48 -30.11
C GLN A 74 11.36 5.11 -28.97
N ILE A 75 11.71 6.34 -28.58
CA ILE A 75 10.97 7.08 -27.56
C ILE A 75 9.60 7.49 -28.09
N GLU A 76 9.49 7.97 -29.33
CA GLU A 76 8.20 8.32 -29.94
C GLU A 76 7.26 7.11 -30.02
N ILE A 77 7.79 5.91 -30.30
CA ILE A 77 7.00 4.68 -30.25
C ILE A 77 6.47 4.41 -28.83
N ARG A 78 7.29 4.62 -27.79
CA ARG A 78 6.86 4.45 -26.39
C ARG A 78 5.84 5.50 -25.98
N ALA A 79 6.10 6.78 -26.24
CA ALA A 79 5.20 7.89 -25.94
C ALA A 79 3.83 7.69 -26.61
N LYS A 80 3.83 7.24 -27.87
CA LYS A 80 2.60 6.91 -28.58
C LYS A 80 1.86 5.73 -27.93
N LYS A 81 2.58 4.67 -27.57
CA LYS A 81 1.98 3.52 -26.90
C LYS A 81 1.36 3.91 -25.55
N GLU A 82 2.05 4.69 -24.73
CA GLU A 82 1.53 5.14 -23.44
C GLU A 82 0.28 6.00 -23.59
N TYR A 83 0.26 6.88 -24.59
CA TYR A 83 -0.94 7.64 -24.93
C TYR A 83 -2.09 6.72 -25.33
N GLU A 84 -1.86 5.74 -26.21
CA GLU A 84 -2.88 4.77 -26.63
C GLU A 84 -3.40 3.94 -25.45
N ASP A 85 -2.51 3.46 -24.59
CA ASP A 85 -2.85 2.69 -23.39
C ASP A 85 -3.66 3.55 -22.38
N GLU A 86 -3.32 4.84 -22.22
CA GLU A 86 -4.06 5.76 -21.34
C GLU A 86 -5.44 6.10 -21.89
N VAL A 87 -5.56 6.33 -23.20
CA VAL A 87 -6.86 6.51 -23.88
C VAL A 87 -7.74 5.27 -23.67
N GLU A 88 -7.19 4.08 -23.87
CA GLU A 88 -7.91 2.82 -23.65
C GLU A 88 -8.34 2.67 -22.18
N ARG A 89 -7.44 2.93 -21.22
CA ARG A 89 -7.74 2.87 -19.79
C ARG A 89 -8.86 3.82 -19.41
N ILE A 90 -8.83 5.07 -19.89
CA ILE A 90 -9.88 6.05 -19.61
C ILE A 90 -11.22 5.58 -20.19
N HIS A 91 -11.24 5.11 -21.44
CA HIS A 91 -12.46 4.59 -22.04
C HIS A 91 -13.02 3.38 -21.28
N SER A 92 -12.18 2.41 -20.90
CA SER A 92 -12.60 1.26 -20.10
C SER A 92 -13.20 1.71 -18.77
N THR A 93 -12.55 2.65 -18.08
CA THR A 93 -13.03 3.19 -16.81
C THR A 93 -14.39 3.86 -16.97
N LEU A 94 -14.59 4.68 -18.01
CA LEU A 94 -15.88 5.32 -18.29
C LEU A 94 -16.99 4.29 -18.52
N VAL A 95 -16.71 3.22 -19.26
CA VAL A 95 -17.66 2.13 -19.52
C VAL A 95 -18.00 1.38 -18.23
N GLU A 96 -17.00 1.05 -17.42
CA GLU A 96 -17.18 0.38 -16.12
C GLU A 96 -18.00 1.25 -15.15
N THR A 97 -17.66 2.53 -15.02
CA THR A 97 -18.42 3.47 -14.18
C THR A 97 -19.85 3.61 -14.65
N ALA A 98 -20.10 3.75 -15.96
CA ALA A 98 -21.47 3.82 -16.50
C ALA A 98 -22.25 2.52 -16.19
N THR A 99 -21.60 1.36 -16.32
CA THR A 99 -22.19 0.06 -16.01
C THR A 99 -22.54 -0.07 -14.53
N SER A 100 -21.61 0.28 -13.63
CA SER A 100 -21.83 0.26 -12.17
C SER A 100 -22.94 1.23 -11.77
N LYS A 101 -22.94 2.45 -12.30
CA LYS A 101 -23.99 3.45 -12.07
C LYS A 101 -25.37 2.92 -12.48
N ALA A 102 -25.48 2.26 -13.62
CA ALA A 102 -26.74 1.66 -14.08
C ALA A 102 -27.21 0.54 -13.13
N ARG A 103 -26.29 -0.33 -12.67
CA ARG A 103 -26.59 -1.40 -11.72
C ARG A 103 -27.05 -0.86 -10.36
N TYR A 104 -26.33 0.09 -9.79
CA TYR A 104 -26.69 0.72 -8.51
C TYR A 104 -28.04 1.43 -8.63
N THR A 105 -28.27 2.20 -9.69
CA THR A 105 -29.53 2.91 -9.92
C THR A 105 -30.71 1.93 -10.05
N SER A 106 -30.52 0.83 -10.78
CA SER A 106 -31.54 -0.22 -10.94
C SER A 106 -31.85 -0.90 -9.61
N MET A 107 -30.84 -1.24 -8.81
CA MET A 107 -31.06 -1.85 -7.50
C MET A 107 -31.73 -0.87 -6.53
N LEU A 108 -31.32 0.40 -6.54
CA LEU A 108 -31.92 1.44 -5.71
C LEU A 108 -33.40 1.63 -6.04
N HIS A 109 -33.77 1.57 -7.33
CA HIS A 109 -35.16 1.55 -7.75
C HIS A 109 -35.93 0.36 -7.14
N ASN A 110 -35.37 -0.85 -7.22
CA ASN A 110 -35.98 -2.06 -6.66
C ASN A 110 -36.15 -1.97 -5.13
N VAL A 111 -35.12 -1.54 -4.40
CA VAL A 111 -35.16 -1.39 -2.95
C VAL A 111 -36.22 -0.34 -2.54
N ARG A 112 -36.29 0.79 -3.25
CA ARG A 112 -37.30 1.82 -2.97
C ARG A 112 -38.72 1.32 -3.22
N ALA A 113 -38.93 0.51 -4.25
CA ALA A 113 -40.23 -0.09 -4.57
C ALA A 113 -40.62 -1.25 -3.63
N TRP A 114 -39.65 -1.93 -3.03
CA TRP A 114 -39.90 -3.03 -2.11
C TRP A 114 -40.60 -2.56 -0.82
N THR A 115 -41.67 -3.26 -0.43
CA THR A 115 -42.34 -3.02 0.86
C THR A 115 -41.80 -4.03 1.88
N PRO A 116 -41.16 -3.59 2.99
CA PRO A 116 -40.68 -4.50 4.01
C PRO A 116 -41.82 -5.33 4.61
N PRO A 117 -41.60 -6.63 4.90
CA PRO A 117 -42.66 -7.52 5.37
C PRO A 117 -43.13 -7.20 6.80
N THR A 118 -42.28 -6.56 7.61
CA THR A 118 -42.60 -6.08 8.97
C THR A 118 -41.90 -4.75 9.24
N SER A 119 -42.32 -4.05 10.30
CA SER A 119 -41.67 -2.82 10.78
C SER A 119 -40.19 -3.01 11.09
N ASP A 120 -39.81 -4.16 11.61
CA ASP A 120 -38.42 -4.46 12.01
C ASP A 120 -37.48 -4.52 10.79
N HIS A 121 -38.02 -4.77 9.60
CA HIS A 121 -37.25 -4.78 8.36
C HIS A 121 -37.12 -3.40 7.71
N GLN A 122 -37.75 -2.36 8.26
CA GLN A 122 -37.60 -1.00 7.73
C GLN A 122 -36.15 -0.53 7.82
N GLY A 123 -35.46 -0.80 8.93
CA GLY A 123 -34.04 -0.47 9.09
C GLY A 123 -33.14 -1.13 8.06
N LEU A 124 -33.47 -2.35 7.62
CA LEU A 124 -32.76 -3.02 6.53
C LEU A 124 -32.99 -2.30 5.19
N LYS A 125 -34.22 -1.85 4.90
CA LYS A 125 -34.50 -1.05 3.69
C LYS A 125 -33.71 0.25 3.69
N ASP A 126 -33.74 0.97 4.80
CA ASP A 126 -33.06 2.26 4.92
C ASP A 126 -31.55 2.10 4.77
N PHE A 127 -30.98 1.08 5.42
CA PHE A 127 -29.56 0.74 5.26
C PHE A 127 -29.20 0.39 3.81
N MET A 128 -30.00 -0.43 3.12
CA MET A 128 -29.74 -0.76 1.70
C MET A 128 -29.75 0.49 0.81
N ILE A 129 -30.67 1.43 1.06
CA ILE A 129 -30.73 2.70 0.31
C ILE A 129 -29.46 3.52 0.57
N GLU A 130 -29.08 3.68 1.84
CA GLU A 130 -27.88 4.43 2.24
C GLU A 130 -26.62 3.86 1.58
N GLN A 131 -26.43 2.54 1.58
CA GLN A 131 -25.27 1.91 0.97
C GLN A 131 -25.22 2.16 -0.55
N LEU A 132 -26.36 2.10 -1.24
CA LEU A 132 -26.44 2.32 -2.69
C LEU A 132 -26.24 3.79 -3.06
N GLU A 133 -26.76 4.73 -2.28
CA GLU A 133 -26.56 6.16 -2.47
C GLU A 133 -25.10 6.56 -2.23
N SER A 134 -24.49 6.05 -1.16
CA SER A 134 -23.07 6.26 -0.87
C SER A 134 -22.17 5.69 -1.98
N SER A 135 -22.47 4.49 -2.49
CA SER A 135 -21.71 3.91 -3.61
C SER A 135 -21.86 4.73 -4.90
N LEU A 136 -23.06 5.25 -5.19
CA LEU A 136 -23.28 6.15 -6.33
C LEU A 136 -22.48 7.46 -6.18
N GLU A 137 -22.35 7.99 -4.97
CA GLU A 137 -21.55 9.18 -4.70
C GLU A 137 -20.06 8.91 -4.85
N HIS A 138 -19.53 7.89 -4.19
CA HIS A 138 -18.09 7.65 -4.15
C HIS A 138 -17.54 6.99 -5.43
N ASP A 139 -18.26 6.03 -6.01
CA ASP A 139 -17.75 5.27 -7.16
C ASP A 139 -18.03 5.97 -8.50
N CYS A 140 -19.11 6.76 -8.57
CA CYS A 140 -19.65 7.24 -9.85
C CYS A 140 -19.73 8.76 -9.98
N SER A 141 -19.63 9.53 -8.90
CA SER A 141 -19.78 10.98 -9.00
C SER A 141 -18.60 11.62 -9.73
N ASN A 142 -18.89 12.59 -10.60
CA ASN A 142 -17.91 13.40 -11.34
C ASN A 142 -16.93 12.64 -12.24
N MET A 143 -16.96 11.31 -12.30
CA MET A 143 -16.04 10.49 -13.12
C MET A 143 -16.10 10.84 -14.60
N GLU A 144 -17.31 10.97 -15.17
CA GLU A 144 -17.48 11.33 -16.58
C GLU A 144 -16.83 12.67 -16.91
N ARG A 145 -17.08 13.69 -16.08
CA ARG A 145 -16.50 15.03 -16.26
C ARG A 145 -14.98 15.02 -16.06
N TYR A 146 -14.51 14.31 -15.05
CA TYR A 146 -13.09 14.19 -14.73
C TYR A 146 -12.31 13.57 -15.90
N TYR A 147 -12.77 12.42 -16.39
CA TYR A 147 -12.11 11.69 -17.47
C TYR A 147 -12.30 12.34 -18.84
N ALA A 148 -13.43 13.00 -19.11
CA ALA A 148 -13.58 13.83 -20.32
C ALA A 148 -12.55 14.96 -20.35
N LYS A 149 -12.37 15.66 -19.21
CA LYS A 149 -11.34 16.69 -19.08
C LYS A 149 -9.94 16.09 -19.27
N GLN A 150 -9.68 14.93 -18.67
CA GLN A 150 -8.39 14.25 -18.81
C GLN A 150 -8.09 13.91 -20.29
N LEU A 151 -9.08 13.41 -21.04
CA LEU A 151 -8.93 13.14 -22.48
C LEU A 151 -8.68 14.42 -23.29
N ASP A 152 -9.38 15.51 -22.97
CA ASP A 152 -9.20 16.80 -23.66
C ASP A 152 -7.80 17.40 -23.45
N GLU A 153 -7.21 17.16 -22.27
CA GLU A 153 -5.86 17.63 -21.90
C GLU A 153 -4.74 16.66 -22.28
N LEU A 154 -5.08 15.42 -22.67
CA LEU A 154 -4.10 14.38 -22.98
C LEU A 154 -3.40 14.68 -24.31
N THR A 155 -2.07 14.77 -24.27
CA THR A 155 -1.25 15.01 -25.45
C THR A 155 -0.14 13.98 -25.56
N ILE A 156 0.18 13.55 -26.78
CA ILE A 156 1.38 12.74 -27.04
C ILE A 156 2.60 13.65 -26.87
N LEU A 157 3.47 13.32 -25.93
CA LEU A 157 4.74 14.02 -25.74
C LEU A 157 5.70 13.73 -26.89
N ASN A 158 6.50 14.73 -27.27
CA ASN A 158 7.59 14.49 -28.20
C ASN A 158 8.77 13.78 -27.51
N ALA A 159 9.75 13.32 -28.30
CA ALA A 159 10.86 12.53 -27.77
C ALA A 159 11.68 13.21 -26.65
N VAL A 160 11.82 14.54 -26.70
CA VAL A 160 12.57 15.30 -25.70
C VAL A 160 11.74 15.44 -24.42
N GLU A 161 10.49 15.87 -24.55
CA GLU A 161 9.56 16.03 -23.42
C GLU A 161 9.37 14.71 -22.67
N TRP A 162 9.08 13.62 -23.40
CA TRP A 162 8.90 12.31 -22.80
C TRP A 162 10.15 11.85 -22.05
N ARG A 163 11.34 12.03 -22.64
CA ARG A 163 12.60 11.63 -22.01
C ARG A 163 12.85 12.43 -20.74
N ASP A 164 12.67 13.74 -20.79
CA ASP A 164 12.94 14.62 -19.66
C ASP A 164 11.97 14.33 -18.51
N ASP A 165 10.68 14.18 -18.79
CA ASP A 165 9.65 13.82 -17.80
C ASP A 165 9.95 12.46 -17.15
N TRP A 166 10.29 11.45 -17.95
CA TRP A 166 10.60 10.11 -17.44
C TRP A 166 11.86 10.10 -16.59
N LEU A 167 12.93 10.74 -17.05
CA LEU A 167 14.18 10.85 -16.29
C LEU A 167 13.97 11.67 -15.01
N GLU A 168 13.15 12.71 -15.02
CA GLU A 168 12.82 13.44 -13.79
C GLU A 168 12.11 12.54 -12.78
N SER A 169 11.13 11.74 -13.22
CA SER A 169 10.44 10.77 -12.36
C SER A 169 11.40 9.74 -11.77
N LEU A 170 12.21 9.08 -12.62
CA LEU A 170 13.19 8.09 -12.16
C LEU A 170 14.23 8.67 -11.20
N ASN A 171 14.64 9.92 -11.40
CA ASN A 171 15.57 10.59 -10.47
C ASN A 171 14.92 10.87 -9.11
N LYS A 172 13.64 11.27 -9.07
CA LYS A 172 12.90 11.43 -7.81
C LYS A 172 12.78 10.10 -7.07
N ASP A 173 12.45 9.03 -7.79
CA ASP A 173 12.37 7.68 -7.22
C ASP A 173 13.72 7.20 -6.71
N LEU A 174 14.80 7.44 -7.47
CA LEU A 174 16.15 7.07 -7.05
C LEU A 174 16.53 7.76 -5.74
N VAL A 175 16.24 9.05 -5.60
CA VAL A 175 16.49 9.81 -4.37
C VAL A 175 15.68 9.24 -3.21
N TYR A 176 14.38 9.00 -3.43
CA TYR A 176 13.48 8.45 -2.41
C TYR A 176 13.93 7.07 -1.94
N TYR A 177 14.13 6.12 -2.85
CA TYR A 177 14.51 4.76 -2.50
C TYR A 177 15.90 4.66 -1.88
N THR A 178 16.85 5.50 -2.32
CA THR A 178 18.18 5.58 -1.70
C THR A 178 18.07 6.00 -0.25
N LYS A 179 17.38 7.13 0.02
CA LYS A 179 17.17 7.62 1.39
C LYS A 179 16.48 6.59 2.26
N GLU A 180 15.40 6.00 1.76
CA GLU A 180 14.63 5.03 2.54
C GLU A 180 15.40 3.72 2.80
N HIS A 181 16.31 3.33 1.91
CA HIS A 181 17.19 2.20 2.12
C HIS A 181 18.22 2.50 3.22
N GLU A 182 18.82 3.69 3.21
CA GLU A 182 19.73 4.15 4.27
C GLU A 182 19.02 4.23 5.63
N ASP A 183 17.82 4.81 5.66
CA ASP A 183 17.00 4.88 6.87
C ASP A 183 16.61 3.48 7.37
N GLU A 184 16.35 2.53 6.49
CA GLU A 184 16.07 1.14 6.88
C GLU A 184 17.30 0.43 7.46
N ILE A 185 18.48 0.60 6.85
CA ILE A 185 19.75 0.09 7.39
C ILE A 185 19.96 0.64 8.80
N LYS A 186 19.73 1.94 9.00
CA LYS A 186 19.85 2.56 10.32
C LYS A 186 18.85 1.96 11.30
N ARG A 187 17.58 1.85 10.93
CA ARG A 187 16.53 1.28 11.79
C ARG A 187 16.86 -0.16 12.21
N THR A 188 17.31 -1.01 11.29
CA THR A 188 17.63 -2.40 11.63
C THR A 188 18.89 -2.52 12.48
N SER A 189 19.88 -1.66 12.25
CA SER A 189 21.05 -1.54 13.13
C SER A 189 20.66 -1.08 14.53
N ASP A 190 19.85 -0.03 14.66
CA ASP A 190 19.41 0.50 15.96
C ASP A 190 18.59 -0.55 16.73
N ARG A 191 17.72 -1.31 16.06
CA ARG A 191 16.93 -2.40 16.65
C ARG A 191 17.83 -3.55 17.13
N THR A 192 18.82 -3.90 16.33
CA THR A 192 19.81 -4.94 16.68
C THR A 192 20.57 -4.53 17.93
N GLN A 193 21.12 -3.31 17.95
CA GLN A 193 21.84 -2.78 19.11
C GLN A 193 20.97 -2.77 20.37
N TRP A 194 19.70 -2.34 20.25
CA TRP A 194 18.78 -2.33 21.38
C TRP A 194 18.54 -3.73 21.97
N ILE A 195 18.45 -4.77 21.14
CA ILE A 195 18.33 -6.15 21.60
C ILE A 195 19.63 -6.68 22.20
N GLU A 196 20.78 -6.35 21.60
CA GLU A 196 22.09 -6.71 22.15
C GLU A 196 22.29 -6.09 23.54
N ASP A 197 22.02 -4.79 23.70
CA ASP A 197 22.13 -4.08 24.98
C ASP A 197 21.21 -4.69 26.04
N LEU A 198 19.96 -5.02 25.67
CA LEU A 198 19.02 -5.68 26.56
C LEU A 198 19.56 -7.05 26.98
N ARG A 199 19.99 -7.88 26.03
CA ARG A 199 20.51 -9.23 26.33
C ARG A 199 21.75 -9.17 27.20
N GLU A 200 22.66 -8.25 26.94
CA GLU A 200 23.86 -8.05 27.77
C GLU A 200 23.48 -7.67 29.20
N SER A 201 22.50 -6.77 29.38
CA SER A 201 22.02 -6.38 30.71
C SER A 201 21.36 -7.52 31.51
N LEU A 202 20.98 -8.61 30.83
CA LEU A 202 20.32 -9.79 31.39
C LEU A 202 21.28 -10.97 31.60
N LYS A 203 22.56 -10.85 31.24
CA LYS A 203 23.59 -11.87 31.54
C LYS A 203 23.99 -11.75 33.02
N GLU A 204 23.92 -12.87 33.73
CA GLU A 204 24.46 -13.03 35.09
C GLU A 204 25.97 -13.33 35.08
#